data_AF-A0A074VJ15-F1
#
_entry.id   AF-A0A074VJ15-F1
#
_cell.length_a   1.000
_cell.length_b   1.000
_cell.length_c   1.000
_cell.angle_alpha   90.00
_cell.angle_beta   90.00
_cell.angle_gamma   90.00
#
_symmetry.space_group_name_H-M   'P 1'
#
loop_
_entity.id
_entity.type
_entity.pdbx_description
1 polymer ?
#
loop_
_entity_poly.entity_id
_entity_poly.type
_entity_poly.pdbx_seq_one_letter_code
_entity_poly.pdbx_strand_id
1 'polypeptide(L)'
;MLIPKADRKLIHEYLFREGVLVAKKDFNQPKHGDIDTKNLYVIKACQSLTSRGYLKTQFSWQWYYYTLTPEGLDYLREWLHLPAEIVPQTHIKQQRSHAPPRGMLGGEDRPRGGRGGPRGDRERGEYRRRDAGEGKEGAAPGEFNPQFRGGFGRGRGAAPPS
;
A
#
# COMPACT_ATOMS: atom_id res chain seq x y z
N MET A 1 31.37 13.24 -4.74
CA MET A 1 30.92 14.54 -5.28
C MET A 1 31.16 15.62 -4.24
N LEU A 2 31.63 16.80 -4.66
CA LEU A 2 31.71 17.98 -3.79
C LEU A 2 30.30 18.56 -3.63
N ILE A 3 29.77 18.50 -2.41
CA ILE A 3 28.45 19.04 -2.03
C ILE A 3 28.71 19.98 -0.85
N PRO A 4 28.15 21.22 -0.85
CA PRO A 4 28.26 22.11 0.30
C PRO A 4 27.84 21.43 1.60
N LYS A 5 28.53 21.74 2.71
CA LYS A 5 28.24 21.10 4.00
C LYS A 5 26.80 21.40 4.47
N ALA A 6 26.30 22.61 4.21
CA ALA A 6 24.93 23.00 4.54
C ALA A 6 23.88 22.12 3.84
N ASP A 7 23.96 22.00 2.51
CA ASP A 7 23.05 21.17 1.72
C ASP A 7 23.14 19.69 2.11
N ARG A 8 24.36 19.21 2.36
CA ARG A 8 24.56 17.83 2.83
C ARG A 8 23.86 17.61 4.16
N LYS A 9 23.98 18.55 5.11
CA LYS A 9 23.33 18.45 6.42
C LYS A 9 21.81 18.38 6.28
N LEU A 10 21.22 19.25 5.45
CA LEU A 10 19.78 19.27 5.17
C LEU A 10 19.28 17.92 4.62
N ILE A 11 20.02 17.30 3.70
CA ILE A 11 19.67 15.99 3.15
C ILE A 11 19.70 14.90 4.24
N HIS A 12 20.70 14.92 5.11
CA HIS A 12 20.85 13.94 6.20
C HIS A 12 19.76 14.12 7.26
N GLU A 13 19.44 15.37 7.63
CA GLU A 13 18.35 15.70 8.56
C GLU A 13 17.00 15.24 8.02
N TYR A 14 16.71 15.49 6.73
CA TYR A 14 15.46 15.05 6.11
C TYR A 14 15.34 13.52 6.08
N LEU A 15 16.42 12.83 5.67
CA LEU A 15 16.48 11.36 5.68
C LEU A 15 16.28 10.78 7.08
N PHE A 16 16.82 11.41 8.11
CA PHE A 16 16.65 10.97 9.50
C PHE A 16 15.24 11.23 10.03
N ARG A 17 14.60 12.34 9.64
CA ARG A 17 13.24 12.68 10.06
C ARG A 17 12.19 11.76 9.45
N GLU A 18 12.21 11.62 8.12
CA GLU A 18 11.21 10.86 7.39
C GLU A 18 11.54 9.37 7.27
N GLY A 19 12.82 9.00 7.25
CA GLY A 19 13.28 7.62 7.00
C GLY A 19 13.16 7.16 5.53
N VAL A 20 12.55 7.97 4.66
CA VAL A 20 12.32 7.70 3.23
C VAL A 20 12.57 8.97 2.43
N LEU A 21 13.12 8.83 1.23
CA LEU A 21 13.30 9.95 0.29
C LEU A 21 12.95 9.52 -1.12
N VAL A 22 12.27 10.39 -1.86
CA VAL A 22 11.90 10.14 -3.26
C VAL A 22 12.51 11.23 -4.14
N ALA A 23 13.27 10.89 -5.17
CA ALA A 23 13.88 11.86 -6.08
C ALA A 23 13.68 11.48 -7.54
N LYS A 24 13.20 12.43 -8.35
CA LYS A 24 13.12 12.27 -9.80
C LYS A 24 14.53 12.22 -10.39
N LYS A 25 14.77 11.39 -11.41
CA LYS A 25 16.04 11.33 -12.17
C LYS A 25 16.13 12.52 -13.14
N ASP A 26 16.21 13.72 -12.57
CA ASP A 26 16.43 14.97 -13.30
C ASP A 26 17.55 15.76 -12.60
N PHE A 27 18.72 15.79 -13.22
CA PHE A 27 19.89 16.45 -12.63
C PHE A 27 19.90 17.97 -12.80
N ASN A 28 19.07 18.50 -13.70
CA ASN A 28 19.03 19.92 -14.01
C ASN A 28 17.97 20.66 -13.19
N GLN A 29 17.10 19.91 -12.51
CA GLN A 29 16.09 20.48 -11.63
C GLN A 29 16.75 21.33 -10.53
N PRO A 30 16.46 22.65 -10.47
CA PRO A 30 17.18 23.59 -9.60
C PRO A 30 16.88 23.34 -8.12
N LYS A 31 15.68 22.85 -7.79
CA LYS A 31 15.26 22.55 -6.42
C LYS A 31 14.53 21.21 -6.35
N HIS A 32 14.83 20.46 -5.30
CA HIS A 32 14.08 19.27 -4.93
C HIS A 32 12.70 19.66 -4.35
N GLY A 33 11.72 18.74 -4.40
CA GLY A 33 10.35 19.04 -3.97
C GLY A 33 10.22 19.25 -2.45
N ASP A 34 10.81 18.33 -1.68
CA ASP A 34 10.65 18.31 -0.21
C ASP A 34 11.81 18.95 0.55
N ILE A 35 12.93 19.21 -0.14
CA ILE A 35 14.18 19.69 0.45
C ILE A 35 14.61 20.93 -0.33
N ASP A 36 14.95 22.01 0.37
CA ASP A 36 15.46 23.25 -0.26
C ASP A 36 16.92 23.08 -0.70
N THR A 37 17.21 22.07 -1.52
CA THR A 37 18.51 21.78 -2.11
C THR A 37 18.36 21.37 -3.57
N LYS A 38 19.47 21.40 -4.33
CA LYS A 38 19.46 20.97 -5.74
C LYS A 38 19.22 19.47 -5.84
N ASN A 39 18.37 19.04 -6.77
CA ASN A 39 18.05 17.62 -6.92
C ASN A 39 19.29 16.76 -7.27
N LEU A 40 20.24 17.34 -8.00
CA LEU A 40 21.54 16.70 -8.27
C LEU A 40 22.29 16.34 -6.98
N TYR A 41 22.31 17.23 -5.98
CA TYR A 41 22.98 16.97 -4.70
C TYR A 41 22.31 15.84 -3.94
N VAL A 42 20.98 15.79 -3.96
CA VAL A 42 20.19 14.70 -3.36
C VAL A 42 20.55 13.36 -3.98
N ILE A 43 20.46 13.24 -5.32
CA ILE A 43 20.73 11.98 -6.01
C ILE A 43 22.17 11.50 -5.76
N LYS A 44 23.14 12.41 -5.79
CA LYS A 44 24.57 12.06 -5.61
C LYS A 44 24.94 11.80 -4.16
N ALA A 45 24.32 12.49 -3.19
CA ALA A 45 24.46 12.16 -1.79
C ALA A 45 23.88 10.78 -1.49
N CYS A 46 22.65 10.52 -1.93
CA CYS A 46 22.00 9.22 -1.75
C CYS A 46 22.77 8.10 -2.46
N GLN A 47 23.31 8.32 -3.66
CA GLN A 47 24.19 7.36 -4.34
C GLN A 47 25.39 6.96 -3.47
N SER A 48 26.03 7.93 -2.80
CA SER A 48 27.16 7.65 -1.90
C SER A 48 26.73 6.87 -0.65
N LEU A 49 25.57 7.18 -0.08
CA LEU A 49 25.03 6.46 1.07
C LEU A 49 24.60 5.03 0.70
N THR A 50 24.01 4.82 -0.47
CA THR A 50 23.66 3.50 -0.99
C THR A 50 24.89 2.63 -1.21
N SER A 51 25.97 3.19 -1.76
CA SER A 51 27.21 2.42 -1.98
C SER A 51 27.86 1.93 -0.69
N ARG A 52 27.53 2.55 0.46
CA ARG A 52 28.00 2.16 1.79
C ARG A 52 27.03 1.25 2.55
N GLY A 53 25.87 0.92 1.98
CA GLY A 53 24.84 0.09 2.63
C GLY A 53 23.87 0.85 3.54
N TYR A 54 24.01 2.17 3.69
CA TYR A 54 23.16 2.98 4.58
C TYR A 54 21.76 3.27 4.03
N LEU A 55 21.59 3.22 2.71
CA LEU A 55 20.30 3.38 2.05
C LEU A 55 20.06 2.22 1.10
N LYS A 56 18.84 1.71 1.08
CA LYS A 56 18.37 0.83 0.02
C LYS A 56 17.69 1.67 -1.06
N THR A 57 18.10 1.47 -2.30
CA THR A 57 17.56 2.20 -3.46
C THR A 57 16.69 1.27 -4.30
N GLN A 58 15.53 1.77 -4.72
CA GLN A 58 14.71 1.19 -5.77
C GLN A 58 14.52 2.24 -6.85
N PHE A 59 14.72 1.87 -8.11
CA PHE A 59 14.56 2.78 -9.24
C PHE A 59 13.41 2.31 -10.12
N SER A 60 12.42 3.18 -10.34
CA SER A 60 11.24 2.87 -11.14
C SER A 60 10.66 4.13 -11.77
N TRP A 61 10.24 4.07 -13.04
CA TRP A 61 9.60 5.20 -13.76
C TRP A 61 10.39 6.52 -13.75
N GLN A 62 11.72 6.46 -13.83
CA GLN A 62 12.59 7.64 -13.67
C GLN A 62 12.55 8.29 -12.27
N TRP A 63 12.15 7.55 -11.24
CA TRP A 63 12.20 7.97 -9.85
C TRP A 63 13.10 7.04 -9.04
N TYR A 64 13.88 7.64 -8.15
CA TYR A 64 14.62 6.96 -7.10
C TYR A 64 13.79 6.97 -5.83
N TYR A 65 13.60 5.78 -5.27
CA TYR A 65 12.98 5.57 -3.97
C TYR A 65 14.07 5.07 -3.03
N TYR A 66 14.36 5.86 -2.00
CA TYR A 66 15.36 5.56 -0.99
C TYR A 66 14.67 5.21 0.31
N THR A 67 15.04 4.08 0.89
CA THR A 67 14.61 3.67 2.23
C THR A 67 15.83 3.53 3.13
N LEU A 68 15.77 4.12 4.32
CA LEU A 68 16.84 4.05 5.31
C LEU A 68 16.98 2.63 5.87
N THR A 69 18.21 2.12 5.95
CA THR A 69 18.52 0.84 6.61
C THR A 69 18.83 1.07 8.09
N PRO A 70 18.76 0.04 8.95
CA PRO A 70 19.13 0.17 10.37
C PRO A 70 20.56 0.69 10.55
N GLU A 71 21.52 0.19 9.76
CA GLU A 71 22.91 0.64 9.78
C GLU A 71 23.05 2.12 9.35
N GLY A 72 22.29 2.53 8.35
CA GLY A 72 22.27 3.94 7.92
C GLY A 72 21.70 4.87 8.97
N LEU A 73 20.76 4.38 9.79
CA LEU A 73 20.19 5.12 10.89
C LEU A 73 21.25 5.42 11.96
N ASP A 74 22.06 4.43 12.32
CA ASP A 74 23.17 4.62 13.28
C ASP A 74 24.25 5.55 12.74
N TYR A 75 24.61 5.42 11.45
CA TYR A 75 25.52 6.37 10.78
C TYR A 75 24.98 7.82 10.82
N LEU A 76 23.69 8.03 10.54
CA LEU A 76 23.09 9.35 10.57
C LEU A 76 23.06 9.94 12.00
N ARG A 77 22.86 9.11 13.03
CA ARG A 77 22.94 9.55 14.44
C ARG A 77 24.32 10.04 14.80
N GLU A 78 25.36 9.27 14.45
CA GLU A 78 26.75 9.63 14.72
C GLU A 78 27.13 10.91 13.96
N TRP A 79 26.73 11.02 12.70
CA TRP A 79 27.07 12.16 11.85
C TRP A 79 26.36 13.46 12.24
N LEU A 80 25.10 13.37 12.68
CA LEU A 80 24.30 14.52 13.13
C LEU A 80 24.48 14.84 14.62
N HIS A 81 25.19 13.98 15.37
CA HIS A 81 25.37 14.06 16.83
C HIS A 81 24.03 14.15 17.59
N LEU A 82 23.06 13.34 17.16
CA LEU A 82 21.73 13.29 17.77
C LEU A 82 21.68 12.20 18.86
N PRO A 83 20.98 12.45 19.99
CA PRO A 83 20.78 11.43 21.01
C PRO A 83 19.92 10.27 20.49
N ALA A 84 20.12 9.07 21.05
CA ALA A 84 19.51 7.81 20.59
C ALA A 84 17.97 7.76 20.68
N GLU A 85 17.36 8.72 21.38
CA GLU A 85 15.92 8.80 21.62
C GLU A 85 15.12 9.22 20.38
N ILE A 86 15.73 9.97 19.46
CA ILE A 86 15.02 10.42 18.26
C ILE A 86 15.02 9.27 17.26
N VAL A 87 13.81 8.84 16.90
CA VAL A 87 13.58 7.76 15.94
C VAL A 87 12.86 8.34 14.73
N PRO A 88 13.23 7.96 13.49
CA PRO A 88 12.49 8.35 12.29
C PRO A 88 10.99 8.04 12.40
N GLN A 89 10.17 8.84 11.72
CA GLN A 89 8.71 8.69 11.69
C GLN A 89 8.26 7.26 11.33
N THR A 90 9.06 6.51 10.57
CA THR A 90 8.77 5.12 10.19
C THR A 90 8.69 4.14 11.36
N HIS A 91 9.33 4.42 12.50
CA HIS A 91 9.30 3.56 13.69
C HIS A 91 8.17 3.93 14.67
N ILE A 92 7.51 5.07 14.47
CA ILE A 92 6.37 5.46 15.27
C ILE A 92 5.17 4.63 14.79
N LYS A 93 4.83 3.58 15.54
CA LYS A 93 3.57 2.86 15.31
C LYS A 93 2.41 3.84 15.48
N GLN A 94 1.84 4.31 14.38
CA GLN A 94 0.52 4.92 14.43
C GLN A 94 -0.45 3.88 14.98
N GLN A 95 -1.00 4.15 16.16
CA GLN A 95 -2.10 3.39 16.71
C GLN A 95 -3.29 3.58 15.77
N ARG A 96 -3.46 2.66 14.81
CA ARG A 96 -4.67 2.64 13.99
C ARG A 96 -5.83 2.51 14.95
N SER A 97 -6.63 3.56 15.08
CA SER A 97 -7.92 3.47 15.77
C SER A 97 -8.68 2.38 15.04
N HIS A 98 -8.86 1.24 15.69
CA HIS A 98 -9.79 0.22 15.26
C HIS A 98 -11.18 0.86 15.34
N ALA A 99 -11.57 1.60 14.30
CA ALA A 99 -12.96 1.97 14.13
C ALA A 99 -13.71 0.62 14.07
N PRO A 100 -14.62 0.37 15.04
CA PRO A 100 -15.35 -0.89 15.02
C PRO A 100 -16.08 -0.99 13.67
N PRO A 101 -16.15 -2.20 13.07
CA PRO A 101 -16.85 -2.37 11.81
C PRO A 101 -18.27 -1.81 11.98
N ARG A 102 -18.57 -0.80 11.18
CA ARG A 102 -19.89 -0.17 11.09
C ARG A 102 -20.86 -1.24 10.59
N GLY A 103 -21.48 -1.96 11.53
CA GLY A 103 -22.39 -3.05 11.19
C GLY A 103 -22.82 -4.00 12.32
N MET A 104 -22.34 -3.86 13.56
CA MET A 104 -22.71 -4.80 14.64
C MET A 104 -23.22 -4.10 15.90
N LEU A 105 -24.37 -3.43 15.81
CA LEU A 105 -25.27 -3.23 16.96
C LEU A 105 -26.68 -3.61 16.52
N GLY A 106 -26.91 -4.92 16.42
CA GLY A 106 -28.22 -5.49 16.72
C GLY A 106 -28.29 -5.70 18.22
N GLY A 107 -29.30 -5.14 18.88
CA GLY A 107 -29.53 -5.37 20.31
C GLY A 107 -30.23 -4.20 21.01
N GLU A 108 -31.55 -4.12 20.81
CA GLU A 108 -32.56 -3.96 21.88
C GLU A 108 -32.38 -2.83 22.92
N ASP A 109 -33.06 -1.68 22.71
CA ASP A 109 -33.87 -1.00 23.75
C ASP A 109 -34.68 0.22 23.18
N ARG A 110 -35.93 -0.07 22.74
CA ARG A 110 -37.22 0.67 22.89
C ARG A 110 -37.33 2.21 22.76
N PRO A 111 -38.44 2.76 22.19
CA PRO A 111 -39.75 2.68 22.85
C PRO A 111 -40.99 2.45 21.97
N ARG A 112 -41.98 1.92 22.67
CA ARG A 112 -43.35 1.55 22.28
C ARG A 112 -44.20 2.76 21.88
N GLY A 113 -44.85 2.66 20.72
CA GLY A 113 -46.05 3.40 20.32
C GLY A 113 -46.32 3.08 18.84
N GLY A 114 -47.43 2.49 18.39
CA GLY A 114 -48.76 2.36 18.92
C GLY A 114 -49.74 2.82 17.83
N ARG A 115 -50.68 1.94 17.45
CA ARG A 115 -51.95 2.20 16.72
C ARG A 115 -51.90 2.07 15.18
N GLY A 116 -52.75 1.17 14.68
CA GLY A 116 -52.80 0.72 13.28
C GLY A 116 -53.56 1.62 12.31
N GLY A 117 -53.65 1.15 11.06
CA GLY A 117 -54.56 1.73 10.05
C GLY A 117 -54.12 1.49 8.60
N PRO A 118 -54.99 0.98 7.70
CA PRO A 118 -54.65 0.50 6.35
C PRO A 118 -54.78 1.59 5.28
N ARG A 119 -53.95 1.55 4.22
CA ARG A 119 -54.20 2.04 2.83
C ARG A 119 -52.91 2.05 2.01
N GLY A 120 -52.93 1.48 0.80
CA GLY A 120 -51.92 1.77 -0.24
C GLY A 120 -51.39 0.59 -1.05
N ASP A 121 -52.28 -0.28 -1.52
CA ASP A 121 -52.05 -1.18 -2.66
C ASP A 121 -51.61 -0.37 -3.90
N ARG A 122 -50.54 -0.75 -4.64
CA ARG A 122 -50.71 -1.28 -6.02
C ARG A 122 -49.49 -1.65 -6.87
N GLU A 123 -48.27 -1.12 -6.70
CA GLU A 123 -47.35 -1.13 -7.87
C GLU A 123 -46.03 -1.93 -7.77
N ARG A 124 -45.66 -2.53 -6.64
CA ARG A 124 -44.36 -3.25 -6.52
C ARG A 124 -44.47 -4.78 -6.59
N GLY A 125 -45.66 -5.32 -6.85
CA GLY A 125 -45.89 -6.78 -6.89
C GLY A 125 -45.90 -7.40 -8.29
N GLU A 126 -46.14 -6.61 -9.33
CA GLU A 126 -46.54 -7.13 -10.64
C GLU A 126 -45.37 -7.55 -11.54
N TYR A 127 -44.17 -6.98 -11.34
CA TYR A 127 -42.99 -7.28 -12.15
C TYR A 127 -42.36 -8.66 -11.89
N ARG A 128 -42.71 -9.35 -10.79
CA ARG A 128 -42.17 -10.71 -10.51
C ARG A 128 -43.07 -11.85 -10.96
N ARG A 129 -44.32 -11.59 -11.37
CA ARG A 129 -45.27 -12.67 -11.71
C ARG A 129 -45.41 -12.90 -13.23
N ARG A 130 -44.99 -11.97 -14.09
CA ARG A 130 -45.17 -12.09 -15.55
C ARG A 130 -44.03 -12.78 -16.32
N ASP A 131 -42.98 -13.26 -15.64
CA ASP A 131 -41.88 -14.00 -16.29
C ASP A 131 -41.96 -15.52 -16.05
N ALA A 132 -43.15 -16.02 -15.67
CA ALA A 132 -43.41 -17.43 -15.42
C ALA A 132 -44.17 -18.11 -16.58
N GLY A 133 -43.87 -17.74 -17.83
CA GLY A 133 -44.42 -18.45 -18.98
C GLY A 133 -44.17 -17.79 -20.32
N GLU A 134 -43.01 -18.04 -20.94
CA GLU A 134 -42.86 -18.21 -22.39
C GLU A 134 -41.42 -18.63 -22.73
N GLY A 135 -41.25 -19.58 -23.67
CA GLY A 135 -40.01 -19.71 -24.44
C GLY A 135 -38.84 -20.46 -23.81
N LYS A 136 -38.89 -21.79 -23.75
CA LYS A 136 -37.67 -22.62 -23.80
C LYS A 136 -37.11 -22.62 -25.23
N GLU A 137 -36.31 -21.63 -25.58
CA GLU A 137 -35.37 -21.72 -26.71
C GLU A 137 -34.04 -21.08 -26.28
N GLY A 138 -33.02 -21.92 -26.06
CA GLY A 138 -31.65 -21.44 -25.85
C GLY A 138 -30.88 -22.03 -24.68
N ALA A 139 -31.43 -22.97 -23.91
CA ALA A 139 -30.65 -23.69 -22.91
C ALA A 139 -29.84 -24.82 -23.57
N ALA A 140 -28.51 -24.74 -23.49
CA ALA A 140 -27.59 -25.79 -23.94
C ALA A 140 -28.01 -27.18 -23.36
N PRO A 141 -27.96 -28.26 -24.16
CA PRO A 141 -28.43 -29.56 -23.72
C PRO A 141 -27.58 -30.09 -22.54
N GLY A 142 -28.25 -30.74 -21.59
CA GLY A 142 -27.70 -31.21 -20.31
C GLY A 142 -26.65 -32.33 -20.38
N GLU A 143 -25.95 -32.49 -21.51
CA GLU A 143 -24.84 -33.44 -21.72
C GLU A 143 -23.53 -32.75 -22.15
N PHE A 144 -23.39 -31.45 -21.88
CA PHE A 144 -22.14 -30.74 -22.18
C PHE A 144 -21.07 -30.99 -21.10
N ASN A 145 -20.14 -31.92 -21.36
CA ASN A 145 -19.01 -32.24 -20.48
C ASN A 145 -17.66 -32.11 -21.22
N PRO A 146 -17.00 -30.93 -21.23
CA PRO A 146 -15.72 -30.75 -21.91
C PRO A 146 -14.56 -31.36 -21.10
N GLN A 147 -13.95 -32.42 -21.63
CA GLN A 147 -12.75 -33.03 -21.07
C GLN A 147 -11.49 -32.31 -21.57
N PHE A 148 -10.76 -31.64 -20.67
CA PHE A 148 -9.44 -31.08 -20.97
C PHE A 148 -8.35 -32.14 -20.72
N ARG A 149 -7.79 -32.68 -21.80
CA ARG A 149 -6.72 -33.69 -21.76
C ARG A 149 -5.34 -33.00 -21.73
N GLY A 150 -4.61 -33.21 -20.63
CA GLY A 150 -3.17 -32.88 -20.49
C GLY A 150 -2.95 -31.58 -19.72
N GLY A 151 -2.30 -31.53 -18.55
CA GLY A 151 -1.26 -32.40 -18.02
C GLY A 151 0.06 -31.63 -17.96
N PHE A 152 0.23 -30.77 -16.96
CA PHE A 152 1.55 -30.26 -16.51
C PHE A 152 1.49 -29.99 -14.99
N GLY A 153 1.36 -31.08 -14.22
CA GLY A 153 1.63 -31.07 -12.79
C GLY A 153 3.14 -30.95 -12.57
N ARG A 154 3.58 -29.81 -12.01
CA ARG A 154 4.92 -29.67 -11.44
C ARG A 154 5.02 -30.60 -10.23
N GLY A 155 5.62 -31.77 -10.44
CA GLY A 155 5.82 -32.80 -9.43
C GLY A 155 6.66 -32.29 -8.27
N ARG A 156 6.04 -32.25 -7.09
CA ARG A 156 6.68 -32.20 -5.77
C ARG A 156 7.11 -33.64 -5.43
N GLY A 157 8.36 -33.79 -4.99
CA GLY A 157 9.10 -35.05 -4.97
C GLY A 157 8.53 -36.19 -4.11
N ALA A 158 8.92 -37.40 -4.49
CA ALA A 158 8.81 -38.62 -3.70
C ALA A 158 10.23 -39.15 -3.40
N ALA A 159 10.45 -39.57 -2.15
CA ALA A 159 11.70 -40.11 -1.64
C ALA A 159 11.96 -41.55 -2.12
N PRO A 160 13.22 -42.02 -2.18
CA PRO A 160 13.54 -43.37 -2.66
C PRO A 160 13.30 -44.44 -1.56
N PRO A 161 12.85 -45.65 -1.92
CA PRO A 161 12.85 -46.80 -1.03
C PRO A 161 14.20 -47.54 -1.02
N SER A 162 14.39 -48.28 0.07
CA SER A 162 15.56 -48.99 0.63
C SER A 162 16.57 -49.65 -0.31
#